data_AF-A0A0B3AKL3-F1
#
_entry.id   AF-A0A0B3AKL3-F1
#
_cell.length_a   1.000
_cell.length_b   1.000
_cell.length_c   1.000
_cell.angle_alpha   90.00
_cell.angle_beta   90.00
_cell.angle_gamma   90.00
#
_symmetry.space_group_name_H-M   'P 1'
#
loop_
_entity.id
_entity.type
_entity.pdbx_description
1 polymer ?
#
loop_
_entity_poly.entity_id
_entity_poly.type
_entity_poly.pdbx_seq_one_letter_code
_entity_poly.pdbx_strand_id
1 'polypeptide(L)'
;FPTNFSYLADANKTLYEIRNATAFTMWNETIQKRVTCNKFSCPDSYECTDTNCNFSFVNQQGRGYEVNVNDSAPSSINWSGVGIVYSSTNINLVKNSTSFGKNWISMSANTSLTNAQGLIQNISNADALTRWNSSSQKSSGLIPSPFPWAQYLGENFNLNVESGYEVSVTASGVWSQV
;
A
#
# COMPACT_ATOMS: atom_id res chain seq x y z
N PHE A 1 3.44 -11.80 -10.64
CA PHE A 1 3.29 -10.40 -11.10
C PHE A 1 4.48 -9.61 -10.59
N PRO A 2 5.00 -8.60 -11.33
CA PRO A 2 6.03 -7.74 -10.76
C PRO A 2 5.43 -7.02 -9.55
N THR A 3 6.09 -7.16 -8.42
CA THR A 3 5.71 -6.62 -7.11
C THR A 3 6.61 -5.46 -6.71
N ASN A 4 7.76 -5.32 -7.36
CA ASN A 4 8.69 -4.21 -7.19
C ASN A 4 8.55 -3.23 -8.36
N PHE A 5 8.19 -1.99 -8.07
CA PHE A 5 7.97 -0.93 -9.07
C PHE A 5 9.15 0.05 -9.16
N SER A 6 10.27 -0.23 -8.48
CA SER A 6 11.46 0.64 -8.46
C SER A 6 12.07 0.93 -9.83
N TYR A 7 11.84 0.06 -10.81
CA TYR A 7 12.35 0.20 -12.17
C TYR A 7 11.32 0.81 -13.14
N LEU A 8 10.10 1.06 -12.67
CA LEU A 8 9.00 1.62 -13.46
C LEU A 8 9.05 3.14 -13.42
N ALA A 9 8.66 3.81 -14.51
CA ALA A 9 8.77 5.25 -14.63
C ALA A 9 7.59 5.98 -13.95
N ASP A 10 6.43 5.95 -14.59
CA ASP A 10 5.21 6.62 -14.15
C ASP A 10 3.99 5.76 -14.41
N ALA A 11 2.91 6.01 -13.67
CA ALA A 11 1.68 5.22 -13.71
C ALA A 11 1.13 5.10 -15.14
N ASN A 12 1.18 6.15 -15.94
CA ASN A 12 0.67 6.14 -17.32
C ASN A 12 1.48 5.20 -18.22
N LYS A 13 2.81 5.33 -18.24
CA LYS A 13 3.68 4.42 -19.01
C LYS A 13 3.59 2.98 -18.53
N THR A 14 3.50 2.80 -17.22
CA THR A 14 3.49 1.49 -16.58
C THR A 14 2.25 0.66 -16.93
N LEU A 15 1.11 1.30 -17.23
CA LEU A 15 -0.09 0.63 -17.78
C LEU A 15 0.19 -0.15 -19.08
N TYR A 16 1.23 0.23 -19.83
CA TYR A 16 1.64 -0.43 -21.05
C TYR A 16 2.78 -1.43 -20.84
N GLU A 17 3.56 -1.29 -19.75
CA GLU A 17 4.67 -2.17 -19.40
C GLU A 17 4.21 -3.44 -18.65
N ILE A 18 3.16 -3.34 -17.84
CA ILE A 18 2.57 -4.49 -17.14
C ILE A 18 1.40 -5.05 -17.96
N ARG A 19 1.61 -6.24 -18.55
CA ARG A 19 0.58 -6.94 -19.33
C ARG A 19 -0.71 -7.11 -18.51
N ASN A 20 -1.82 -6.68 -19.09
CA ASN A 20 -3.19 -6.72 -18.55
C ASN A 20 -3.49 -5.74 -17.40
N ALA A 21 -2.56 -4.87 -16.98
CA ALA A 21 -2.87 -3.81 -16.02
C ALA A 21 -3.95 -2.87 -16.59
N THR A 22 -4.98 -2.61 -15.79
CA THR A 22 -6.08 -1.70 -16.12
C THR A 22 -6.02 -0.41 -15.33
N ALA A 23 -5.54 -0.49 -14.08
CA ALA A 23 -5.38 0.66 -13.22
C ALA A 23 -4.26 0.47 -12.19
N PHE A 24 -3.64 1.59 -11.81
CA PHE A 24 -2.81 1.72 -10.63
C PHE A 24 -3.45 2.73 -9.69
N THR A 25 -3.64 2.36 -8.43
CA THR A 25 -4.20 3.23 -7.40
C THR A 25 -3.18 3.43 -6.28
N MET A 26 -3.03 4.67 -5.83
CA MET A 26 -2.26 5.02 -4.64
C MET A 26 -3.05 5.92 -3.70
N TRP A 27 -2.60 6.01 -2.45
CA TRP A 27 -3.10 7.02 -1.51
C TRP A 27 -2.30 8.31 -1.67
N ASN A 28 -2.97 9.42 -2.00
CA ASN A 28 -2.37 10.74 -2.02
C ASN A 28 -2.51 11.38 -0.63
N GLU A 29 -1.40 11.44 0.09
CA GLU A 29 -1.31 11.99 1.45
C GLU A 29 -1.66 13.48 1.54
N THR A 30 -1.39 14.26 0.49
CA THR A 30 -1.64 15.72 0.51
C THR A 30 -3.14 16.01 0.55
N ILE A 31 -3.92 15.29 -0.25
CA ILE A 31 -5.37 15.51 -0.38
C ILE A 31 -6.20 14.49 0.41
N GLN A 32 -5.56 13.50 1.04
CA GLN A 32 -6.20 12.41 1.79
C GLN A 32 -7.27 11.67 0.96
N LYS A 33 -6.95 11.37 -0.31
CA LYS A 33 -7.83 10.64 -1.23
C LYS A 33 -7.08 9.55 -1.98
N ARG A 34 -7.80 8.51 -2.37
CA ARG A 34 -7.33 7.52 -3.36
C ARG A 34 -7.28 8.22 -4.72
N VAL A 35 -6.13 8.14 -5.39
CA VAL A 35 -5.96 8.60 -6.76
C VAL A 35 -5.62 7.42 -7.66
N THR A 36 -6.18 7.41 -8.85
CA THR A 36 -6.06 6.29 -9.79
C THR A 36 -5.53 6.75 -11.14
N CYS A 37 -4.65 5.96 -11.73
CA CYS A 37 -4.26 6.06 -13.12
C CYS A 37 -4.82 4.84 -13.85
N ASN A 38 -5.66 5.04 -14.86
CA ASN A 38 -6.16 3.99 -15.75
C ASN A 38 -6.12 4.48 -17.20
N LYS A 39 -6.37 3.59 -18.17
CA LYS A 39 -6.28 3.92 -19.61
C LYS A 39 -7.24 5.01 -20.09
N PHE A 40 -8.27 5.36 -19.32
CA PHE A 40 -9.29 6.34 -19.69
C PHE A 40 -9.07 7.71 -19.06
N SER A 41 -8.58 7.76 -17.81
CA SER A 41 -8.55 8.98 -17.01
C SER A 41 -7.17 9.34 -16.46
N CYS A 42 -6.11 8.61 -16.82
CA CYS A 42 -4.76 8.97 -16.39
C CYS A 42 -4.25 10.21 -17.14
N PRO A 43 -3.79 11.25 -16.43
CA PRO A 43 -3.19 12.43 -17.06
C PRO A 43 -1.92 12.10 -17.87
N ASP A 44 -1.66 12.85 -18.94
CA ASP A 44 -0.44 12.71 -19.74
C ASP A 44 0.78 13.37 -19.09
N SER A 45 0.57 14.39 -18.26
CA SER A 45 1.60 15.07 -17.45
C SER A 45 1.65 14.53 -16.01
N TYR A 46 2.76 14.77 -15.30
CA TYR A 46 2.94 14.43 -13.88
C TYR A 46 2.07 15.30 -12.96
N GLU A 47 0.76 15.09 -13.03
CA GLU A 47 -0.21 15.88 -12.28
C GLU A 47 -1.24 14.99 -11.60
N CYS A 48 -1.66 15.41 -10.41
CA CYS A 48 -2.79 14.83 -9.69
C CYS A 48 -3.98 15.79 -9.73
N THR A 49 -5.13 15.26 -10.11
CA THR A 49 -6.44 15.82 -9.80
C THR A 49 -6.97 15.19 -8.51
N ASP A 50 -8.19 15.57 -8.12
CA ASP A 50 -8.89 15.02 -6.95
C ASP A 50 -9.05 13.49 -6.95
N THR A 51 -9.11 12.86 -8.14
CA THR A 51 -9.39 11.41 -8.28
C THR A 51 -8.43 10.69 -9.22
N ASN A 52 -7.76 11.40 -10.13
CA ASN A 52 -6.83 10.80 -11.08
C ASN A 52 -5.44 11.39 -10.93
N CYS A 53 -4.40 10.55 -10.99
CA CYS A 53 -3.03 11.05 -10.94
C CYS A 53 -2.07 10.20 -11.74
N ASN A 54 -1.22 10.84 -12.56
CA ASN A 54 -0.05 10.19 -13.13
C ASN A 54 1.13 10.38 -12.18
N PHE A 55 1.28 9.47 -11.23
CA PHE A 55 2.33 9.52 -10.22
C PHE A 55 3.60 8.79 -10.67
N SER A 56 4.74 9.30 -10.23
CA SER A 56 6.04 8.66 -10.44
C SER A 56 6.21 7.45 -9.53
N PHE A 57 6.77 6.37 -10.06
CA PHE A 57 7.30 5.26 -9.24
C PHE A 57 8.79 5.45 -8.91
N VAL A 58 9.47 6.33 -9.66
CA VAL A 58 10.89 6.64 -9.47
C VAL A 58 11.10 7.27 -8.10
N ASN A 59 12.04 6.70 -7.34
CA ASN A 59 12.45 7.15 -6.00
C ASN A 59 11.35 7.13 -4.92
N GLN A 60 10.27 6.36 -5.12
CA GLN A 60 9.21 6.23 -4.11
C GLN A 60 9.50 5.13 -3.09
N GLN A 61 10.49 5.37 -2.25
CA GLN A 61 10.82 4.43 -1.16
C GLN A 61 9.66 4.29 -0.18
N GLY A 62 9.37 3.06 0.25
CA GLY A 62 8.39 2.80 1.29
C GLY A 62 6.91 2.82 0.85
N ARG A 63 6.57 3.24 -0.37
CA ARG A 63 5.17 3.33 -0.85
C ARG A 63 4.61 2.01 -1.35
N GLY A 64 3.33 1.74 -1.04
CA GLY A 64 2.53 0.66 -1.62
C GLY A 64 1.53 1.16 -2.67
N TYR A 65 1.21 0.30 -3.63
CA TYR A 65 0.31 0.58 -4.76
C TYR A 65 -0.65 -0.60 -4.97
N GLU A 66 -1.89 -0.30 -5.32
CA GLU A 66 -2.89 -1.30 -5.74
C GLU A 66 -2.87 -1.39 -7.27
N VAL A 67 -2.77 -2.61 -7.82
CA VAL A 67 -2.84 -2.85 -9.27
C VAL A 67 -4.06 -3.69 -9.60
N ASN A 68 -4.89 -3.15 -10.49
CA ASN A 68 -6.02 -3.86 -11.07
C ASN A 68 -5.62 -4.41 -12.44
N VAL A 69 -6.12 -5.59 -12.80
CA VAL A 69 -5.98 -6.20 -14.13
C VAL A 69 -7.33 -6.50 -14.74
N ASN A 70 -7.41 -6.57 -16.07
CA ASN A 70 -8.67 -6.92 -16.74
C ASN A 70 -9.00 -8.41 -16.64
N ASP A 71 -10.28 -8.74 -16.89
CA ASP A 71 -10.83 -10.10 -16.92
C ASP A 71 -10.32 -10.95 -18.10
N SER A 72 -9.48 -10.39 -18.98
CA SER A 72 -8.82 -11.11 -20.09
C SER A 72 -7.46 -11.68 -19.68
N ALA A 73 -6.99 -11.41 -18.46
CA ALA A 73 -5.86 -12.10 -17.88
C ALA A 73 -6.24 -13.54 -17.53
N PRO A 74 -5.31 -14.52 -17.63
CA PRO A 74 -5.56 -15.91 -17.19
C PRO A 74 -5.99 -16.03 -15.73
N SER A 75 -5.81 -14.97 -14.95
CA SER A 75 -6.28 -14.80 -13.58
C SER A 75 -6.51 -13.30 -13.30
N SER A 76 -7.76 -12.90 -13.04
CA SER A 76 -8.14 -11.57 -12.54
C SER A 76 -7.82 -11.46 -11.04
N ILE A 77 -6.52 -11.42 -10.74
CA ILE A 77 -5.99 -11.33 -9.38
C ILE A 77 -5.56 -9.88 -9.16
N ASN A 78 -6.24 -9.15 -8.29
CA ASN A 78 -5.70 -7.88 -7.78
C ASN A 78 -4.47 -8.20 -6.92
N TRP A 79 -3.39 -7.42 -7.04
CA TRP A 79 -2.19 -7.52 -6.18
C TRP A 79 -1.71 -6.14 -5.72
N SER A 80 -0.92 -6.13 -4.64
CA SER A 80 -0.19 -4.94 -4.23
C SER A 80 1.25 -4.97 -4.76
N GLY A 81 1.74 -3.83 -5.23
CA GLY A 81 3.15 -3.62 -5.52
C GLY A 81 3.75 -2.56 -4.61
N VAL A 82 5.07 -2.50 -4.56
CA VAL A 82 5.83 -1.61 -3.68
C VAL A 82 6.87 -0.84 -4.48
N GLY A 83 7.22 0.36 -4.04
CA GLY A 83 8.36 1.10 -4.58
C GLY A 83 9.70 0.51 -4.14
N ILE A 84 10.75 1.34 -4.06
CA ILE A 84 12.08 0.89 -3.63
C ILE A 84 12.05 0.46 -2.15
N VAL A 85 12.45 -0.78 -1.86
CA VAL A 85 12.44 -1.39 -0.52
C VAL A 85 13.84 -1.65 0.07
N TYR A 86 14.91 -1.29 -0.65
CA TYR A 86 16.28 -1.70 -0.28
C TYR A 86 16.85 -1.02 0.98
N SER A 87 16.47 0.21 1.27
CA SER A 87 16.89 0.94 2.47
C SER A 87 15.69 1.31 3.33
N SER A 88 15.83 1.17 4.65
CA SER A 88 14.84 1.69 5.60
C SER A 88 14.65 3.19 5.39
N THR A 89 13.40 3.64 5.42
CA THR A 89 13.08 5.06 5.29
C THR A 89 12.07 5.51 6.34
N ASN A 90 11.93 6.83 6.45
CA ASN A 90 10.91 7.47 7.26
C ASN A 90 9.65 7.68 6.41
N ILE A 91 8.53 7.14 6.87
CA ILE A 91 7.23 7.25 6.20
C ILE A 91 6.33 8.16 7.03
N ASN A 92 5.81 9.21 6.40
CA ASN A 92 4.80 10.07 7.02
C ASN A 92 3.46 9.33 7.02
N LEU A 93 2.95 9.04 8.22
CA LEU A 93 1.63 8.48 8.41
C LEU A 93 0.67 9.60 8.77
N VAL A 94 -0.44 9.68 8.04
CA VAL A 94 -1.44 10.72 8.25
C VAL A 94 -2.69 10.12 8.88
N LYS A 95 -3.13 10.73 9.98
CA LYS A 95 -4.43 10.45 10.59
C LYS A 95 -5.53 10.93 9.66
N ASN A 96 -6.47 10.05 9.35
CA ASN A 96 -7.67 10.42 8.63
C ASN A 96 -8.73 10.97 9.61
N SER A 97 -9.52 11.95 9.16
CA SER A 97 -10.69 12.47 9.87
C SER A 97 -11.89 11.51 9.88
N THR A 98 -11.85 10.46 9.05
CA THR A 98 -12.80 9.35 9.03
C THR A 98 -12.12 8.09 9.56
N SER A 99 -12.88 7.16 10.14
CA SER A 99 -12.41 5.92 10.79
C SER A 99 -11.71 4.91 9.86
N PHE A 100 -11.30 5.32 8.67
CA PHE A 100 -10.60 4.50 7.67
C PHE A 100 -9.51 5.33 6.98
N GLY A 101 -8.37 5.57 7.65
CA GLY A 101 -7.16 6.14 7.05
C GLY A 101 -6.27 5.05 6.49
N LYS A 102 -5.91 5.11 5.21
CA LYS A 102 -5.31 4.00 4.47
C LYS A 102 -3.89 4.37 4.03
N ASN A 103 -2.95 4.46 4.98
CA ASN A 103 -1.54 4.68 4.66
C ASN A 103 -1.00 3.39 4.03
N TRP A 104 -0.59 3.45 2.75
CA TRP A 104 -0.04 2.29 2.05
C TRP A 104 1.47 2.25 2.19
N ILE A 105 1.94 1.35 3.04
CA ILE A 105 3.36 1.16 3.34
C ILE A 105 3.89 -0.14 2.75
N SER A 106 5.20 -0.23 2.61
CA SER A 106 5.94 -1.45 2.34
C SER A 106 6.95 -1.70 3.46
N MET A 107 7.63 -2.85 3.43
CA MET A 107 8.68 -3.17 4.39
C MET A 107 10.05 -2.92 3.79
N SER A 108 11.02 -2.58 4.65
CA SER A 108 12.42 -2.58 4.24
C SER A 108 12.91 -4.03 4.02
N ALA A 109 13.84 -4.23 3.09
CA ALA A 109 14.39 -5.55 2.79
C ALA A 109 15.13 -6.19 3.98
N ASN A 110 15.68 -5.35 4.86
CA ASN A 110 16.40 -5.78 6.06
C ASN A 110 15.53 -5.74 7.32
N THR A 111 14.20 -5.71 7.16
CA THR A 111 13.32 -5.58 8.32
C THR A 111 13.43 -6.76 9.27
N SER A 112 13.44 -6.48 10.57
CA SER A 112 13.31 -7.50 11.61
C SER A 112 11.86 -7.92 11.86
N LEU A 113 10.89 -7.20 11.29
CA LEU A 113 9.46 -7.46 11.48
C LEU A 113 8.98 -8.58 10.55
N THR A 114 8.37 -9.62 11.14
CA THR A 114 7.96 -10.82 10.40
C THR A 114 6.45 -10.96 10.26
N ASN A 115 5.65 -10.25 11.07
CA ASN A 115 4.20 -10.41 11.11
C ASN A 115 3.46 -9.10 11.46
N ALA A 116 2.15 -9.11 11.22
CA ALA A 116 1.26 -7.97 11.45
C ALA A 116 1.29 -7.49 12.91
N GLN A 117 1.34 -8.40 13.88
CA GLN A 117 1.42 -8.03 15.30
C GLN A 117 2.70 -7.25 15.61
N GLY A 118 3.85 -7.68 15.08
CA GLY A 118 5.10 -6.93 15.22
C GLY A 118 5.02 -5.55 14.59
N LEU A 119 4.42 -5.45 13.39
CA LEU A 119 4.27 -4.17 12.69
C LEU A 119 3.33 -3.20 13.41
N ILE A 120 2.17 -3.66 13.89
CA ILE A 120 1.20 -2.79 14.57
C ILE A 120 1.75 -2.29 15.90
N GLN A 121 2.59 -3.07 16.57
CA GLN A 121 3.28 -2.69 17.80
C GLN A 121 4.42 -1.70 17.55
N ASN A 122 5.06 -1.79 16.39
CA ASN A 122 6.17 -0.92 16.02
C ASN A 122 5.71 0.49 15.58
N ILE A 123 4.46 0.62 15.12
CA ILE A 123 3.87 1.90 14.74
C ILE A 123 3.05 2.46 15.91
N SER A 124 3.58 3.46 16.62
CA SER A 124 3.04 3.95 17.90
C SER A 124 1.55 4.32 17.92
N ASN A 125 0.98 4.75 16.79
CA ASN A 125 -0.41 5.21 16.70
C ASN A 125 -1.30 4.27 15.86
N ALA A 126 -0.83 3.09 15.48
CA ALA A 126 -1.59 2.19 14.62
C ALA A 126 -2.77 1.53 15.36
N ASP A 127 -3.96 1.62 14.76
CA ASP A 127 -5.20 0.99 15.25
C ASP A 127 -5.77 -0.05 14.30
N ALA A 128 -5.24 -0.15 13.09
CA ALA A 128 -5.53 -1.26 12.18
C ALA A 128 -4.37 -1.49 11.20
N LEU A 129 -4.12 -2.76 10.91
CA LEU A 129 -3.35 -3.20 9.77
C LEU A 129 -4.20 -4.07 8.87
N THR A 130 -4.08 -3.89 7.57
CA THR A 130 -4.67 -4.80 6.60
C THR A 130 -3.71 -5.11 5.46
N ARG A 131 -3.83 -6.31 4.92
CA ARG A 131 -3.20 -6.72 3.66
C ARG A 131 -4.26 -7.23 2.71
N TRP A 132 -3.99 -7.10 1.41
CA TRP A 132 -4.72 -7.85 0.40
C TRP A 132 -4.05 -9.19 0.16
N ASN A 133 -4.78 -10.30 0.38
CA ASN A 133 -4.30 -11.63 0.03
C ASN A 133 -4.69 -11.94 -1.41
N SER A 134 -3.69 -11.90 -2.30
CA SER A 134 -3.87 -12.15 -3.74
C SER A 134 -4.25 -13.60 -4.07
N SER A 135 -3.92 -14.58 -3.22
CA SER A 135 -4.30 -15.97 -3.47
C SER A 135 -5.77 -16.22 -3.17
N SER A 136 -6.30 -15.64 -2.10
CA SER A 136 -7.70 -15.81 -1.69
C SER A 136 -8.64 -14.71 -2.18
N GLN A 137 -8.10 -13.63 -2.76
CA GLN A 137 -8.83 -12.41 -3.13
C GLN A 137 -9.67 -11.86 -1.95
N LYS A 138 -9.05 -11.80 -0.75
CA LYS A 138 -9.68 -11.30 0.48
C LYS A 138 -8.73 -10.37 1.22
N SER A 139 -9.30 -9.40 1.93
CA SER A 139 -8.55 -8.63 2.92
C SER A 139 -8.38 -9.44 4.20
N SER A 140 -7.16 -9.44 4.74
CA SER A 140 -6.84 -9.92 6.08
C SER A 140 -6.46 -8.71 6.92
N GLY A 141 -6.99 -8.62 8.14
CA GLY A 141 -6.75 -7.48 9.02
C GLY A 141 -6.43 -7.89 10.44
N LEU A 142 -5.70 -7.03 11.14
CA LEU A 142 -5.39 -7.12 12.55
C LEU A 142 -5.71 -5.77 13.22
N ILE A 143 -6.48 -5.78 14.29
CA ILE A 143 -6.81 -4.59 15.10
C ILE A 143 -6.52 -4.86 16.58
N PRO A 144 -6.13 -3.85 17.39
CA PRO A 144 -6.08 -3.98 18.83
C PRO A 144 -7.46 -4.39 19.37
N SER A 145 -7.46 -5.35 20.29
CA SER A 145 -8.70 -5.85 20.87
C SER A 145 -9.19 -4.91 21.98
N PRO A 146 -10.49 -4.57 22.02
CA PRO A 146 -11.09 -3.87 23.16
C PRO A 146 -11.30 -4.79 24.37
N PHE A 147 -11.11 -6.10 24.20
CA PHE A 147 -11.35 -7.09 25.24
C PHE A 147 -10.05 -7.45 25.99
N PRO A 148 -10.07 -7.59 27.32
CA PRO A 148 -8.86 -7.80 28.11
C PRO A 148 -8.23 -9.20 27.96
N TRP A 149 -8.96 -10.19 27.42
CA TRP A 149 -8.49 -11.58 27.25
C TRP A 149 -7.84 -11.87 25.88
N ALA A 150 -7.86 -10.92 24.96
CA ALA A 150 -7.18 -11.02 23.67
C ALA A 150 -6.47 -9.70 23.41
N GLN A 151 -5.21 -9.73 22.97
CA GLN A 151 -4.50 -8.47 22.66
C GLN A 151 -4.92 -7.90 21.30
N TYR A 152 -5.25 -8.76 20.34
CA TYR A 152 -5.63 -8.38 18.99
C TYR A 152 -6.82 -9.23 18.50
N LEU A 153 -7.57 -8.67 17.55
CA LEU A 153 -8.60 -9.38 16.80
C LEU A 153 -8.20 -9.45 15.33
N GLY A 154 -8.52 -10.57 14.67
CA GLY A 154 -8.25 -10.80 13.25
C GLY A 154 -7.08 -11.76 13.00
N GLU A 155 -6.38 -11.57 11.89
CA GLU A 155 -5.32 -12.47 11.40
C GLU A 155 -3.94 -11.85 11.61
N ASN A 156 -3.08 -12.51 12.40
CA ASN A 156 -1.68 -12.15 12.51
C ASN A 156 -0.89 -12.69 11.31
N PHE A 157 -1.00 -12.01 10.18
CA PHE A 157 -0.40 -12.46 8.94
C PHE A 157 1.12 -12.20 8.85
N ASN A 158 1.82 -13.03 8.06
CA ASN A 158 3.23 -12.81 7.73
C ASN A 158 3.43 -11.59 6.83
N LEU A 159 4.51 -10.87 7.07
CA LEU A 159 4.99 -9.78 6.23
C LEU A 159 5.96 -10.30 5.18
N ASN A 160 5.74 -9.87 3.94
CA ASN A 160 6.64 -9.95 2.81
C ASN A 160 7.15 -8.56 2.43
N VAL A 161 8.41 -8.48 2.05
CA VAL A 161 9.07 -7.22 1.63
C VAL A 161 8.39 -6.62 0.40
N GLU A 162 7.98 -7.46 -0.54
CA GLU A 162 7.38 -7.04 -1.81
C GLU A 162 5.84 -6.96 -1.76
N SER A 163 5.28 -6.60 -0.60
CA SER A 163 3.83 -6.46 -0.43
C SER A 163 3.49 -5.12 0.20
N GLY A 164 2.42 -4.50 -0.29
CA GLY A 164 1.84 -3.31 0.30
C GLY A 164 0.90 -3.64 1.45
N TYR A 165 0.99 -2.88 2.53
CA TYR A 165 0.12 -2.95 3.71
C TYR A 165 -0.59 -1.63 3.91
N GLU A 166 -1.86 -1.72 4.28
CA GLU A 166 -2.66 -0.56 4.63
C GLU A 166 -2.67 -0.40 6.16
N VAL A 167 -2.21 0.75 6.64
CA VAL A 167 -2.14 1.11 8.06
C VAL A 167 -3.09 2.26 8.35
N SER A 168 -3.94 2.07 9.36
CA SER A 168 -4.72 3.14 9.96
C SER A 168 -4.05 3.62 11.24
N VAL A 169 -4.06 4.93 11.46
CA VAL A 169 -3.43 5.58 12.61
C VAL A 169 -4.36 6.58 13.28
N THR A 170 -4.31 6.61 14.61
CA THR A 170 -5.11 7.49 15.47
C THR A 170 -4.54 8.91 15.58
N ALA A 171 -3.28 9.13 15.17
CA ALA A 171 -2.61 10.41 15.12
C ALA A 171 -1.53 10.42 14.03
N SER A 172 -1.40 11.54 13.30
CA SER A 172 -0.37 11.71 12.28
C SER A 172 1.01 11.68 12.92
N GLY A 173 1.99 11.15 12.22
CA GLY A 173 3.36 11.03 12.71
C GLY A 173 4.31 10.49 11.66
N VAL A 174 5.55 10.27 12.07
CA VAL A 174 6.57 9.65 11.22
C VAL A 174 6.86 8.27 11.76
N TRP A 175 6.76 7.25 10.90
CA TRP A 175 7.22 5.90 11.20
C TRP A 175 8.58 5.67 10.55
N SER A 176 9.57 5.29 11.36
CA SER A 176 10.87 4.85 10.86
C SER A 176 10.84 3.34 10.66
N GLN A 177 11.05 2.89 9.43
CA GLN A 177 11.18 1.47 9.15
C GLN A 177 12.35 0.86 9.92
N VAL A 178 12.14 -0.35 10.41
CA VAL A 178 13.14 -1.21 11.07
C VAL A 178 13.35 -2.50 10.28
#